data_AF-A7TJ14-F1
#
_entry.id   AF-A7TJ14-F1
#
_cell.length_a   1.000
_cell.length_b   1.000
_cell.length_c   1.000
_cell.angle_alpha   90.00
_cell.angle_beta   90.00
_cell.angle_gamma   90.00
#
_symmetry.space_group_name_H-M   'P 1'
#
loop_
_entity.id
_entity.type
_entity.pdbx_description
1 polymer ?
#
loop_
_entity_poly.entity_id
_entity_poly.type
_entity_poly.pdbx_seq_one_letter_code
_entity_poly.pdbx_strand_id
1 'polypeptide(L)'
;MLIYLGGLVVIQVLLLVLSPIFKLTWPLSIYYTKFYRPFFLDKERYRWKYYLVPGLYLGLYLFVIIYYHLRVNFMVNPHLYWFEKGLILPIMFTSLPYFGVMTMITKPENSIEHGINSNNRYRFDEILYFPNVSCKTCRKPKPARSKHCSICDKCILLQDHHCIWVNNCIGMGNYKWFYLFIGGNSLTMIYCFTRLLFISIKYKVTSSRAILTMNILCGSFAIICSVFTYLQLDLVSQGITTNEMDKWYTIHEYCRDGKLARSKSGNWFLIDSNNTFYSTNIYDHTRYSPTQYTIINDPTDIQNIYDKGSCWLNFIDICTT
;
A
#
# COMPACT_ATOMS: atom_id res chain seq x y z
N MET A 1 3.35 -16.02 35.29
CA MET A 1 3.85 -14.77 34.68
C MET A 1 3.42 -14.60 33.22
N LEU A 2 3.77 -15.53 32.31
CA LEU A 2 3.43 -15.45 30.88
C LEU A 2 1.92 -15.37 30.58
N ILE A 3 1.08 -16.13 31.31
CA ILE A 3 -0.39 -16.11 31.14
C ILE A 3 -0.98 -14.75 31.53
N TYR A 4 -0.54 -14.18 32.65
CA TYR A 4 -0.97 -12.85 33.10
C TYR A 4 -0.52 -11.74 32.15
N LEU A 5 0.71 -11.83 31.64
CA LEU A 5 1.22 -10.90 30.63
C LEU A 5 0.40 -10.99 29.34
N GLY A 6 0.07 -12.21 28.90
CA GLY A 6 -0.80 -12.44 27.75
C GLY A 6 -2.20 -11.86 27.94
N GLY A 7 -2.80 -12.06 29.11
CA GLY A 7 -4.09 -11.47 29.47
C GLY A 7 -4.08 -9.95 29.40
N LEU A 8 -3.02 -9.30 29.92
CA LEU A 8 -2.87 -7.84 29.85
C LEU A 8 -2.73 -7.33 28.41
N VAL A 9 -1.98 -8.04 27.56
CA VAL A 9 -1.85 -7.69 26.13
C VAL A 9 -3.20 -7.81 25.42
N VAL A 10 -3.93 -8.91 25.65
CA VAL A 10 -5.26 -9.11 25.04
C VAL A 10 -6.22 -8.01 25.48
N ILE A 11 -6.26 -7.67 26.77
CA ILE A 11 -7.08 -6.57 27.29
C ILE A 11 -6.69 -5.24 26.62
N GLN A 12 -5.40 -4.94 26.51
CA GLN A 12 -4.95 -3.71 25.86
C GLN A 12 -5.33 -3.67 24.38
N VAL A 13 -5.20 -4.77 23.65
CA VAL A 13 -5.63 -4.87 22.25
C VAL A 13 -7.14 -4.66 22.13
N LEU A 14 -7.94 -5.30 22.98
CA LEU A 14 -9.40 -5.12 23.01
C LEU A 14 -9.77 -3.67 23.30
N LEU A 15 -9.13 -3.03 24.29
CA LEU A 15 -9.35 -1.63 24.62
C LEU A 15 -9.00 -0.70 23.44
N LEU A 16 -7.90 -0.96 22.72
CA LEU A 16 -7.51 -0.18 21.54
C LEU A 16 -8.52 -0.35 20.40
N VAL A 17 -8.91 -1.59 20.08
CA VAL A 17 -9.80 -1.91 18.95
C VAL A 17 -11.22 -1.40 19.20
N LEU A 18 -11.74 -1.56 20.42
CA LEU A 18 -13.10 -1.19 20.77
C LEU A 18 -13.23 0.29 21.17
N SER A 19 -12.13 1.00 21.40
CA SER A 19 -12.14 2.40 21.85
C SER A 19 -12.98 3.35 20.99
N PRO A 20 -12.93 3.28 19.64
CA PRO A 20 -13.74 4.16 18.78
C PRO A 20 -15.24 3.96 18.96
N ILE A 21 -15.67 2.73 19.22
CA ILE A 21 -17.08 2.34 19.39
C ILE A 21 -17.60 2.92 20.72
N PHE A 22 -16.82 2.76 21.79
CA PHE A 22 -17.20 3.19 23.15
C PHE A 22 -16.67 4.57 23.53
N LYS A 23 -16.39 5.44 22.55
CA LYS A 23 -15.77 6.76 22.77
C LYS A 23 -16.57 7.68 23.71
N LEU A 24 -17.88 7.46 23.87
CA LEU A 24 -18.78 8.21 24.76
C LEU A 24 -19.20 7.43 26.02
N THR A 25 -18.87 6.15 26.13
CA THR A 25 -19.35 5.28 27.22
C THR A 25 -18.39 5.28 28.39
N TRP A 26 -18.83 5.69 29.58
CA TRP A 26 -18.01 5.61 30.80
C TRP A 26 -17.91 4.15 31.29
N PRO A 27 -16.73 3.65 31.72
CA PRO A 27 -15.44 4.35 31.87
C PRO A 27 -14.54 4.32 30.61
N LEU A 28 -14.92 3.61 29.54
CA LEU A 28 -14.11 3.41 28.32
C LEU A 28 -13.78 4.72 27.58
N SER A 29 -14.63 5.73 27.68
CA SER A 29 -14.40 7.08 27.16
C SER A 29 -13.13 7.74 27.74
N ILE A 30 -12.73 7.38 28.97
CA ILE A 30 -11.47 7.83 29.58
C ILE A 30 -10.28 7.28 28.81
N TYR A 31 -10.31 5.98 28.48
CA TYR A 31 -9.26 5.34 27.68
C TYR A 31 -9.20 5.97 26.28
N TYR A 32 -10.36 6.23 25.68
CA TYR A 32 -10.43 6.89 24.37
C TYR A 32 -9.78 8.29 24.41
N THR A 33 -10.18 9.13 25.35
CA THR A 33 -9.73 10.53 25.43
C THR A 33 -8.28 10.67 25.89
N LYS A 34 -7.82 9.86 26.84
CA LYS A 34 -6.45 9.94 27.38
C LYS A 34 -5.41 9.14 26.60
N PHE A 35 -5.80 8.04 25.97
CA PHE A 35 -4.85 7.16 25.25
C PHE A 35 -5.15 7.08 23.76
N TYR A 36 -6.32 6.59 23.35
CA TYR A 36 -6.60 6.32 21.94
C TYR A 36 -6.49 7.57 21.06
N ARG A 37 -7.17 8.66 21.42
CA ARG A 37 -7.22 9.90 20.62
C ARG A 37 -5.83 10.55 20.52
N PRO A 38 -5.08 10.79 21.61
CA PRO A 38 -3.71 11.29 21.51
C PRO A 38 -2.83 10.33 20.72
N PHE A 39 -2.92 9.01 20.94
CA PHE A 39 -2.01 8.08 20.29
C PHE A 39 -2.31 7.90 18.80
N PHE A 40 -3.57 7.78 18.35
CA PHE A 40 -3.88 7.51 16.94
C PHE A 40 -4.20 8.77 16.12
N LEU A 41 -4.92 9.74 16.70
CA LEU A 41 -5.44 10.88 15.95
C LEU A 41 -4.48 12.09 15.96
N ASP A 42 -3.67 12.25 17.00
CA ASP A 42 -2.62 13.28 17.03
C ASP A 42 -1.44 12.85 16.14
N LYS A 43 -1.20 13.62 15.08
CA LYS A 43 -0.16 13.33 14.07
C LYS A 43 1.17 14.00 14.41
N GLU A 44 1.21 14.92 15.37
CA GLU A 44 2.42 15.66 15.71
C GLU A 44 3.07 15.12 16.98
N ARG A 45 2.28 14.95 18.04
CA ARG A 45 2.80 14.61 19.38
C ARG A 45 3.44 13.22 19.45
N TYR A 46 2.92 12.25 18.69
CA TYR A 46 3.36 10.86 18.72
C TYR A 46 3.88 10.37 17.36
N ARG A 47 4.61 11.20 16.59
CA ARG A 47 5.17 10.77 15.29
C ARG A 47 6.05 9.52 15.36
N TRP A 48 6.72 9.28 16.50
CA TRP A 48 7.53 8.08 16.70
C TRP A 48 6.72 6.77 16.53
N LYS A 49 5.39 6.80 16.74
CA LYS A 49 4.51 5.63 16.58
C LYS A 49 4.58 5.02 15.17
N TYR A 50 4.85 5.84 14.15
CA TYR A 50 4.95 5.36 12.77
C TYR A 50 6.20 4.49 12.54
N TYR A 51 7.18 4.52 13.47
CA TYR A 51 8.35 3.64 13.46
C TYR A 51 8.13 2.31 14.20
N LEU A 52 6.99 2.12 14.89
CA LEU A 52 6.69 0.86 15.58
C LEU A 52 6.58 -0.32 14.62
N VAL A 53 5.91 -0.14 13.48
CA VAL A 53 5.73 -1.21 12.49
C VAL A 53 7.06 -1.56 11.79
N PRO A 54 7.85 -0.59 11.28
CA PRO A 54 9.18 -0.90 10.77
C PRO A 54 10.11 -1.52 11.81
N GLY A 55 10.07 -1.04 13.05
CA GLY A 55 10.87 -1.59 14.15
C GLY A 55 10.48 -3.04 14.49
N LEU A 56 9.18 -3.34 14.53
CA LEU A 56 8.67 -4.71 14.69
C LEU A 56 9.15 -5.62 13.56
N TYR A 57 9.08 -5.15 12.32
CA TYR A 57 9.48 -5.93 11.15
C TYR A 57 11.00 -6.19 11.13
N LEU A 58 11.81 -5.18 11.47
CA LEU A 58 13.27 -5.34 11.66
C LEU A 58 13.57 -6.36 12.77
N GLY A 59 12.87 -6.27 13.90
CA GLY A 59 13.01 -7.23 15.00
C GLY A 59 12.67 -8.66 14.58
N LEU A 60 11.58 -8.84 13.83
CA LEU A 60 11.18 -10.15 13.30
C LEU A 60 12.21 -10.70 12.30
N TYR A 61 12.72 -9.85 11.41
CA TYR A 61 13.76 -10.23 10.45
C TYR A 61 15.04 -10.70 11.14
N LEU A 62 15.53 -9.92 12.11
CA LEU A 62 16.69 -10.28 12.92
C LEU A 62 16.45 -11.56 13.72
N PHE A 63 15.26 -11.72 14.31
CA PHE A 63 14.88 -12.95 14.99
C PHE A 63 14.94 -14.16 14.05
N VAL A 64 14.38 -14.06 12.85
CA VAL A 64 14.40 -15.15 11.85
C VAL A 64 15.83 -15.53 11.47
N ILE A 65 16.70 -14.55 11.20
CA ILE A 65 18.12 -14.81 10.87
C ILE A 65 18.85 -15.48 12.03
N ILE A 66 18.76 -14.92 13.23
CA ILE A 66 19.43 -15.45 14.42
C ILE A 66 18.91 -16.85 14.72
N TYR A 67 17.58 -17.05 14.68
CA TYR A 67 16.95 -18.33 14.90
C TYR A 67 17.38 -19.36 13.85
N TYR A 68 17.48 -18.95 12.58
CA TYR A 68 17.99 -19.79 11.51
C TYR A 68 19.41 -20.29 11.84
N HIS A 69 20.34 -19.37 12.10
CA HIS A 69 21.74 -19.75 12.34
C HIS A 69 21.92 -20.61 13.60
N LEU A 70 21.21 -20.30 14.68
CA LEU A 70 21.36 -21.01 15.95
C LEU A 70 20.64 -22.36 16.00
N ARG A 71 19.50 -22.49 15.32
CA ARG A 71 18.59 -23.63 15.51
C ARG A 71 18.24 -24.39 14.25
N VAL A 72 18.42 -23.83 13.05
CA VAL A 72 17.99 -24.47 11.79
C VAL A 72 19.17 -24.85 10.90
N ASN A 73 20.20 -23.99 10.85
CA ASN A 73 21.31 -24.11 9.92
C ASN A 73 22.01 -25.47 10.03
N PHE A 74 22.26 -26.00 11.24
CA PHE A 74 22.94 -27.29 11.38
C PHE A 74 22.17 -28.48 10.77
N MET A 75 20.83 -28.43 10.75
CA MET A 75 19.99 -29.47 10.14
C MET A 75 19.87 -29.30 8.63
N VAL A 76 19.88 -28.05 8.15
CA VAL A 76 19.59 -27.72 6.75
C VAL A 76 20.87 -27.66 5.91
N ASN A 77 21.96 -27.13 6.46
CA ASN A 77 23.21 -26.86 5.75
C ASN A 77 23.81 -28.09 5.04
N PRO A 78 23.82 -29.31 5.63
CA PRO A 78 24.33 -30.50 4.96
C PRO A 78 23.53 -30.87 3.69
N HIS A 79 22.30 -30.40 3.58
CA HIS A 79 21.36 -30.73 2.50
C HIS A 79 21.22 -29.62 1.45
N LEU A 80 21.90 -28.48 1.64
CA LEU A 80 21.93 -27.38 0.68
C LEU A 80 22.99 -27.62 -0.40
N TYR A 81 22.64 -27.28 -1.63
CA TYR A 81 23.58 -27.27 -2.76
C TYR A 81 24.61 -26.16 -2.62
N TRP A 82 25.75 -26.32 -3.29
CA TRP A 82 26.83 -25.32 -3.26
C TRP A 82 26.37 -23.95 -3.78
N PHE A 83 25.51 -23.90 -4.82
CA PHE A 83 24.98 -22.64 -5.36
C PHE A 83 23.96 -21.98 -4.42
N GLU A 84 23.22 -22.78 -3.63
CA GLU A 84 22.33 -22.23 -2.61
C GLU A 84 23.14 -21.48 -1.55
N LYS A 85 24.28 -22.05 -1.14
CA LYS A 85 25.20 -21.46 -0.16
C LYS A 85 25.99 -20.28 -0.72
N GLY A 86 26.47 -20.41 -1.95
CA GLY A 86 27.38 -19.44 -2.58
C GLY A 86 26.69 -18.26 -3.25
N LEU A 87 25.42 -18.39 -3.63
CA LEU A 87 24.70 -17.38 -4.41
C LEU A 87 23.34 -17.02 -3.81
N ILE A 88 22.45 -18.00 -3.65
CA ILE A 88 21.05 -17.74 -3.29
C ILE A 88 20.93 -17.15 -1.88
N LEU A 89 21.50 -17.81 -0.87
CA LEU A 89 21.43 -17.34 0.51
C LEU A 89 22.12 -15.98 0.71
N PRO A 90 23.33 -15.72 0.18
CA PRO A 90 23.92 -14.39 0.21
C PRO A 90 23.03 -13.31 -0.40
N ILE A 91 22.42 -13.56 -1.57
CA ILE A 91 21.50 -12.60 -2.20
C ILE A 91 20.31 -12.35 -1.28
N MET A 92 19.69 -13.39 -0.72
CA MET A 92 18.53 -13.24 0.17
C MET A 92 18.86 -12.44 1.44
N PHE A 93 20.03 -12.65 2.03
CA PHE A 93 20.44 -11.94 3.25
C PHE A 93 20.92 -10.51 3.01
N THR A 94 21.31 -10.15 1.78
CA THR A 94 21.88 -8.83 1.47
C THR A 94 20.95 -7.95 0.65
N SER A 95 20.40 -8.47 -0.45
CA SER A 95 19.55 -7.69 -1.36
C SER A 95 18.23 -7.29 -0.72
N LEU A 96 17.66 -8.14 0.14
CA LEU A 96 16.35 -7.91 0.73
C LEU A 96 16.35 -6.77 1.77
N PRO A 97 17.29 -6.74 2.75
CA PRO A 97 17.46 -5.56 3.59
C PRO A 97 17.83 -4.33 2.79
N TYR A 98 18.67 -4.48 1.76
CA TYR A 98 19.06 -3.35 0.91
C TYR A 98 17.84 -2.70 0.24
N PHE A 99 16.99 -3.47 -0.45
CA PHE A 99 15.79 -2.92 -1.07
C PHE A 99 14.82 -2.34 -0.05
N GLY A 100 14.61 -3.02 1.09
CA GLY A 100 13.80 -2.48 2.18
C GLY A 100 14.29 -1.12 2.67
N VAL A 101 15.59 -1.00 2.95
CA VAL A 101 16.23 0.26 3.35
C VAL A 101 16.09 1.32 2.26
N MET A 102 16.34 0.96 0.99
CA MET A 102 16.18 1.89 -0.13
C MET A 102 14.75 2.42 -0.25
N THR A 103 13.74 1.57 -0.06
CA THR A 103 12.32 1.99 -0.02
C THR A 103 12.02 2.91 1.16
N MET A 104 12.67 2.71 2.32
CA MET A 104 12.50 3.57 3.49
C MET A 104 13.15 4.94 3.32
N ILE A 105 14.36 5.01 2.74
CA ILE A 105 15.15 6.25 2.69
C ILE A 105 14.92 7.07 1.42
N THR A 106 14.55 6.42 0.31
CA THR A 106 14.29 7.11 -0.96
C THR A 106 12.92 7.76 -0.89
N LYS A 107 12.91 9.08 -0.67
CA LYS A 107 11.66 9.85 -0.57
C LYS A 107 11.00 9.97 -1.94
N PRO A 108 9.66 9.84 -2.02
CA PRO A 108 8.97 10.09 -3.27
C PRO A 108 8.96 11.59 -3.58
N GLU A 109 8.73 11.92 -4.84
CA GLU A 109 8.73 13.30 -5.30
C GLU A 109 7.56 14.12 -4.74
N ASN A 110 7.88 15.36 -4.39
CA ASN A 110 6.95 16.34 -3.86
C ASN A 110 6.43 17.24 -4.97
N SER A 111 5.11 17.43 -5.04
CA SER A 111 4.49 18.31 -6.03
C SER A 111 4.77 19.79 -5.80
N ILE A 112 5.28 20.20 -4.64
CA ILE A 112 5.58 21.61 -4.31
C ILE A 112 6.94 22.04 -4.89
N GLU A 113 7.91 21.11 -4.92
CA GLU A 113 9.24 21.35 -5.49
C GLU A 113 9.17 21.51 -7.01
N HIS A 114 8.11 20.96 -7.59
CA HIS A 114 7.73 21.14 -8.97
C HIS A 114 6.81 22.37 -9.07
N GLY A 115 7.37 23.54 -9.44
CA GLY A 115 6.61 24.77 -9.70
C GLY A 115 5.41 24.60 -10.66
N ILE A 116 4.56 25.62 -10.76
CA ILE A 116 3.23 25.60 -11.43
C ILE A 116 3.24 24.97 -12.84
N ASN A 117 4.36 25.07 -13.57
CA ASN A 117 4.51 24.57 -14.95
C ASN A 117 5.33 23.28 -15.10
N SER A 118 5.88 22.73 -14.02
CA SER A 118 7.03 21.81 -14.10
C SER A 118 6.70 20.31 -14.10
N ASN A 119 5.45 19.89 -13.86
CA ASN A 119 5.11 18.47 -13.93
C ASN A 119 3.73 18.22 -14.55
N ASN A 120 3.53 18.73 -15.78
CA ASN A 120 2.39 18.36 -16.63
C ASN A 120 2.59 16.99 -17.31
N ARG A 121 3.31 16.07 -16.65
CA ARG A 121 3.67 14.74 -17.19
C ARG A 121 2.44 13.90 -17.49
N TYR A 122 1.45 13.97 -16.59
CA TYR A 122 0.17 13.30 -16.74
C TYR A 122 -0.90 14.33 -17.12
N ARG A 123 -1.67 14.01 -18.16
CA ARG A 123 -2.83 14.80 -18.55
C ARG A 123 -3.95 14.61 -17.52
N PHE A 124 -4.79 15.63 -17.37
CA PHE A 124 -6.04 15.51 -16.61
C PHE A 124 -7.04 14.69 -17.43
N ASP A 125 -7.66 13.68 -16.81
CA ASP A 125 -8.70 12.85 -17.42
C ASP A 125 -10.10 13.47 -17.32
N GLU A 126 -10.23 14.56 -16.54
CA GLU A 126 -11.48 15.29 -16.29
C GLU A 126 -12.61 14.39 -15.78
N ILE A 127 -12.25 13.29 -15.12
CA ILE A 127 -13.16 12.41 -14.39
C ILE A 127 -12.65 12.17 -12.96
N LEU A 128 -11.36 11.86 -12.78
CA LEU A 128 -10.70 11.71 -11.49
C LEU A 128 -9.83 12.91 -11.13
N TYR A 129 -9.24 13.54 -12.15
CA TYR A 129 -8.29 14.64 -12.01
C TYR A 129 -8.68 15.79 -12.93
N PHE A 130 -8.75 16.99 -12.35
CA PHE A 130 -9.20 18.20 -13.03
C PHE A 130 -8.14 19.29 -12.95
N PRO A 131 -8.02 20.14 -13.98
CA PRO A 131 -7.14 21.30 -13.93
C PRO A 131 -7.60 22.30 -12.85
N ASN A 132 -6.69 23.19 -12.44
CA ASN A 132 -6.95 24.28 -11.47
C ASN A 132 -7.38 23.83 -10.06
N VAL A 133 -7.32 22.54 -9.74
CA VAL A 133 -7.56 22.03 -8.39
C VAL A 133 -6.33 22.25 -7.53
N SER A 134 -6.51 22.83 -6.34
CA SER A 134 -5.45 23.03 -5.35
C SER A 134 -5.62 22.14 -4.12
N CYS A 135 -4.51 21.75 -3.51
CA CYS A 135 -4.52 21.04 -2.23
C CYS A 135 -5.03 21.97 -1.13
N LYS A 136 -6.07 21.57 -0.41
CA LYS A 136 -6.62 22.32 0.74
C LYS A 136 -5.59 22.55 1.86
N THR A 137 -4.75 21.55 2.12
CA THR A 137 -3.71 21.63 3.17
C THR A 137 -2.51 22.47 2.74
N CYS A 138 -1.89 22.13 1.60
CA CYS A 138 -0.66 22.78 1.15
C CYS A 138 -0.91 24.13 0.45
N ARG A 139 -2.15 24.41 0.01
CA ARG A 139 -2.53 25.60 -0.79
C ARG A 139 -1.70 25.76 -2.05
N LYS A 140 -1.41 24.64 -2.72
CA LYS A 140 -0.66 24.58 -3.98
C LYS A 140 -1.47 23.83 -5.04
N PRO A 141 -1.30 24.16 -6.34
CA PRO A 141 -1.91 23.40 -7.43
C PRO A 141 -1.54 21.91 -7.35
N LYS A 142 -2.50 21.05 -7.69
CA LYS A 142 -2.31 19.60 -7.73
C LYS A 142 -2.10 19.14 -9.18
N PRO A 143 -0.92 18.61 -9.52
CA PRO A 143 -0.75 17.85 -10.76
C PRO A 143 -1.71 16.65 -10.80
N ALA A 144 -2.05 16.18 -11.99
CA ALA A 144 -2.77 14.92 -12.15
C ALA A 144 -2.04 13.78 -11.43
N ARG A 145 -2.79 12.82 -10.88
CA ARG A 145 -2.26 11.68 -10.11
C ARG A 145 -1.52 12.03 -8.80
N SER A 146 -1.56 13.29 -8.35
CA SER A 146 -1.01 13.69 -7.05
C SER A 146 -2.03 13.65 -5.90
N LYS A 147 -1.55 13.38 -4.68
CA LYS A 147 -2.37 13.43 -3.46
C LYS A 147 -1.56 13.87 -2.25
N HIS A 148 -2.21 14.64 -1.38
CA HIS A 148 -1.64 15.02 -0.09
C HIS A 148 -1.69 13.83 0.86
N CYS A 149 -0.52 13.37 1.29
CA CYS A 149 -0.42 12.39 2.36
C CYS A 149 -0.32 13.11 3.70
N SER A 150 -1.34 12.94 4.54
CA SER A 150 -1.39 13.60 5.85
C SER A 150 -0.38 13.06 6.87
N ILE A 151 0.27 11.92 6.61
CA ILE A 151 1.32 11.36 7.48
C ILE A 151 2.69 11.96 7.11
N CYS A 152 2.98 12.05 5.81
CA CYS A 152 4.19 12.70 5.30
C CYS A 152 4.09 14.23 5.34
N ASP A 153 2.87 14.77 5.44
CA ASP A 153 2.51 16.19 5.36
C ASP A 153 3.01 16.87 4.07
N LYS A 154 2.86 16.16 2.95
CA LYS A 154 3.31 16.59 1.62
C LYS A 154 2.37 16.09 0.54
N CYS A 155 2.30 16.83 -0.56
CA CYS A 155 1.68 16.38 -1.80
C CYS A 155 2.66 15.49 -2.56
N ILE A 156 2.36 14.20 -2.65
CA ILE A 156 3.19 13.22 -3.34
C ILE A 156 2.72 13.09 -4.79
N LEU A 157 3.65 13.08 -5.73
CA LEU A 157 3.38 12.82 -7.14
C LEU A 157 3.18 11.32 -7.39
N LEU A 158 2.24 10.98 -8.28
CA LEU A 158 1.85 9.60 -8.57
C LEU A 158 1.68 8.79 -7.28
N GLN A 159 0.91 9.32 -6.33
CA GLN A 159 0.89 8.81 -4.96
C GLN A 159 0.15 7.47 -4.91
N ASP A 160 0.82 6.39 -4.53
CA ASP A 160 0.21 5.07 -4.39
C ASP A 160 -0.50 4.91 -3.06
N HIS A 161 0.29 4.76 -2.00
CA HIS A 161 -0.16 4.69 -0.62
C HIS A 161 0.94 5.20 0.32
N HIS A 162 0.58 5.45 1.58
CA HIS A 162 1.58 5.56 2.63
C HIS A 162 1.81 4.17 3.22
N CYS A 163 3.01 3.62 3.02
CA CYS A 163 3.31 2.28 3.46
C CYS A 163 3.79 2.29 4.91
N ILE A 164 2.95 1.78 5.81
CA ILE A 164 3.26 1.69 7.25
C ILE A 164 4.47 0.78 7.53
N TRP A 165 4.75 -0.18 6.65
CA TRP A 165 5.86 -1.14 6.81
C TRP A 165 7.23 -0.51 6.62
N VAL A 166 7.32 0.51 5.78
CA VAL A 166 8.56 1.27 5.51
C VAL A 166 8.53 2.69 6.08
N ASN A 167 7.41 3.09 6.69
CA ASN A 167 7.15 4.46 7.16
C ASN A 167 7.53 5.53 6.11
N ASN A 168 7.13 5.28 4.87
CA ASN A 168 7.39 6.16 3.74
C ASN A 168 6.21 6.12 2.78
N CYS A 169 5.99 7.20 2.03
CA CYS A 169 5.04 7.18 0.92
C CYS A 169 5.66 6.46 -0.27
N ILE A 170 4.85 5.65 -0.94
CA ILE A 170 5.19 5.06 -2.23
C ILE A 170 4.58 5.95 -3.31
N GLY A 171 5.42 6.39 -4.24
CA GLY A 171 5.04 7.27 -5.33
C GLY A 171 6.17 7.48 -6.32
N MET A 172 6.04 8.51 -7.16
CA MET A 172 7.07 8.88 -8.15
C MET A 172 8.45 9.01 -7.51
N GLY A 173 9.49 8.50 -8.19
CA GLY A 173 10.87 8.48 -7.68
C GLY A 173 11.25 7.30 -6.78
N ASN A 174 10.31 6.55 -6.20
CA ASN A 174 10.65 5.41 -5.33
C ASN A 174 9.89 4.09 -5.58
N TYR A 175 8.97 4.05 -6.53
CA TYR A 175 8.26 2.82 -6.94
C TYR A 175 9.19 1.63 -7.22
N LYS A 176 10.30 1.85 -7.95
CA LYS A 176 11.26 0.77 -8.28
C LYS A 176 11.77 0.03 -7.04
N TRP A 177 12.07 0.76 -5.97
CA TRP A 177 12.57 0.17 -4.74
C TRP A 177 11.47 -0.61 -4.03
N PHE A 178 10.26 -0.07 -3.99
CA PHE A 178 9.11 -0.75 -3.42
C PHE A 178 8.80 -2.08 -4.13
N TYR A 179 8.79 -2.11 -5.47
CA TYR A 179 8.52 -3.33 -6.22
C TYR A 179 9.64 -4.37 -6.08
N LEU A 180 10.91 -3.96 -6.07
CA LEU A 180 12.04 -4.85 -5.78
C LEU A 180 11.97 -5.40 -4.35
N PHE A 181 11.55 -4.58 -3.39
CA PHE A 181 11.37 -4.98 -2.00
C PHE A 181 10.24 -6.01 -1.85
N ILE A 182 9.01 -5.72 -2.30
CA ILE A 182 7.85 -6.60 -2.07
C ILE A 182 7.96 -7.89 -2.91
N GLY A 183 8.40 -7.78 -4.17
CA GLY A 183 8.62 -8.93 -5.05
C GLY A 183 9.78 -9.81 -4.57
N GLY A 184 10.90 -9.20 -4.15
CA GLY A 184 12.03 -9.90 -3.56
C GLY A 184 11.65 -10.63 -2.27
N ASN A 185 10.80 -10.03 -1.43
CA ASN A 185 10.27 -10.68 -0.22
C ASN A 185 9.41 -11.89 -0.57
N SER A 186 8.47 -11.76 -1.52
CA SER A 186 7.64 -12.87 -1.97
C SER A 186 8.48 -14.05 -2.45
N LEU A 187 9.44 -13.80 -3.36
CA LEU A 187 10.31 -14.85 -3.91
C LEU A 187 11.16 -15.51 -2.83
N THR A 188 11.74 -14.72 -1.92
CA THR A 188 12.56 -15.23 -0.82
C THR A 188 11.74 -16.12 0.11
N MET A 189 10.56 -15.68 0.53
CA MET A 189 9.71 -16.45 1.45
C MET A 189 9.18 -17.73 0.81
N ILE A 190 8.79 -17.69 -0.47
CA ILE A 190 8.38 -18.88 -1.24
C ILE A 190 9.53 -19.89 -1.31
N TYR A 191 10.73 -19.43 -1.67
CA TYR A 191 11.90 -20.30 -1.75
C TYR A 191 12.23 -20.90 -0.37
N CYS A 192 12.30 -20.09 0.69
CA CYS A 192 12.58 -20.58 2.03
C CYS A 192 11.54 -21.62 2.48
N PHE A 193 10.25 -21.35 2.28
CA PHE A 193 9.17 -22.28 2.63
C PHE A 193 9.28 -23.60 1.86
N THR A 194 9.34 -23.54 0.53
CA THR A 194 9.39 -24.74 -0.32
C THR A 194 10.66 -25.56 -0.06
N ARG A 195 11.80 -24.90 0.13
CA ARG A 195 13.08 -25.58 0.37
C ARG A 195 13.15 -26.21 1.75
N LEU A 196 12.69 -25.50 2.78
CA LEU A 196 12.60 -26.06 4.13
C LEU A 196 11.62 -27.23 4.17
N LEU A 197 10.44 -27.11 3.54
CA LEU A 197 9.46 -28.18 3.47
C LEU A 197 10.04 -29.43 2.80
N PHE A 198 10.72 -29.26 1.66
CA PHE A 198 11.38 -30.36 0.96
C PHE A 198 12.41 -31.07 1.84
N ILE A 199 13.31 -30.32 2.49
CA ILE A 199 14.33 -30.89 3.38
C ILE A 199 13.67 -31.61 4.57
N SER A 200 12.62 -31.01 5.12
CA SER A 200 11.85 -31.57 6.24
C SER A 200 11.30 -32.95 5.91
N ILE A 201 10.66 -33.08 4.74
CA ILE A 201 10.04 -34.33 4.29
C ILE A 201 11.12 -35.35 3.90
N LYS A 202 12.06 -34.97 3.03
CA LYS A 202 13.05 -35.90 2.47
C LYS A 202 13.99 -36.48 3.53
N TYR A 203 14.44 -35.66 4.47
CA TYR A 203 15.38 -36.05 5.50
C TYR A 203 14.72 -36.32 6.86
N LYS A 204 13.37 -36.36 6.90
CA LYS A 204 12.57 -36.68 8.09
C LYS A 204 12.92 -35.83 9.33
N VAL A 205 13.25 -34.56 9.13
CA VAL A 205 13.54 -33.60 10.22
C VAL A 205 12.28 -32.85 10.71
N THR A 206 11.08 -33.29 10.29
CA THR A 206 9.78 -32.69 10.63
C THR A 206 9.49 -32.64 12.13
N SER A 207 10.06 -33.54 12.93
CA SER A 207 9.89 -33.54 14.40
C SER A 207 10.59 -32.38 15.11
N SER A 208 11.48 -31.66 14.42
CA SER A 208 12.17 -30.52 15.01
C SER A 208 11.24 -29.32 15.13
N ARG A 209 11.00 -28.87 16.38
CA ARG A 209 10.25 -27.65 16.66
C ARG A 209 10.81 -26.43 15.93
N ALA A 210 12.14 -26.36 15.76
CA ALA A 210 12.77 -25.25 15.06
C ALA A 210 12.45 -25.21 13.56
N ILE A 211 12.43 -26.37 12.91
CA ILE A 211 12.04 -26.51 11.52
C ILE A 211 10.55 -26.17 11.34
N LEU A 212 9.70 -26.65 12.25
CA LEU A 212 8.27 -26.33 12.23
C LEU A 212 8.02 -24.82 12.37
N THR A 213 8.63 -24.18 13.38
CA THR A 213 8.51 -22.73 13.58
C THR A 213 8.95 -21.95 12.34
N MET A 214 10.08 -22.32 11.74
CA MET A 214 10.57 -21.63 10.53
C MET A 214 9.65 -21.84 9.33
N ASN A 215 9.14 -23.07 9.11
CA ASN A 215 8.20 -23.34 8.03
C ASN A 215 6.90 -22.54 8.17
N ILE A 216 6.36 -22.44 9.39
CA ILE A 216 5.15 -21.65 9.65
C ILE A 216 5.42 -20.17 9.35
N LEU A 217 6.53 -19.62 9.84
CA LEU A 217 6.89 -18.22 9.59
C LEU A 217 7.11 -17.95 8.09
N CYS A 218 7.96 -18.72 7.42
CA CYS A 218 8.21 -18.55 5.99
C CYS A 218 6.94 -18.76 5.16
N GLY A 219 6.11 -19.76 5.49
CA GLY A 219 4.87 -20.05 4.79
C GLY A 219 3.81 -18.95 4.94
N SER A 220 3.60 -18.45 6.17
CA SER A 220 2.63 -17.37 6.40
C SER A 220 3.05 -16.08 5.69
N PHE A 221 4.34 -15.71 5.77
CA PHE A 221 4.85 -14.53 5.07
C PHE A 221 4.91 -14.73 3.56
N ALA A 222 5.16 -15.94 3.06
CA ALA A 222 5.08 -16.24 1.63
C ALA A 222 3.68 -15.94 1.09
N ILE A 223 2.62 -16.39 1.77
CA ILE A 223 1.24 -16.13 1.37
C ILE A 223 0.96 -14.63 1.41
N ILE A 224 1.23 -13.97 2.55
CA ILE A 224 0.95 -12.55 2.75
C ILE A 224 1.66 -11.69 1.70
N CYS A 225 2.98 -11.86 1.54
CA CYS A 225 3.75 -11.08 0.57
C CYS A 225 3.30 -11.38 -0.86
N SER A 226 2.99 -12.63 -1.21
CA SER A 226 2.53 -12.98 -2.57
C SER A 226 1.19 -12.33 -2.91
N VAL A 227 0.25 -12.29 -1.97
CA VAL A 227 -1.01 -11.57 -2.17
C VAL A 227 -0.77 -10.09 -2.39
N PHE A 228 0.03 -9.43 -1.55
CA PHE A 228 0.34 -8.01 -1.75
C PHE A 228 1.11 -7.73 -3.05
N THR A 229 2.05 -8.58 -3.42
CA THR A 229 2.76 -8.49 -4.71
C THR A 229 1.79 -8.65 -5.88
N TYR A 230 0.89 -9.63 -5.82
CA TYR A 230 -0.13 -9.83 -6.86
C TYR A 230 -1.04 -8.61 -6.99
N LEU A 231 -1.59 -8.10 -5.89
CA LEU A 231 -2.47 -6.92 -5.92
C LEU A 231 -1.74 -5.70 -6.52
N GLN A 232 -0.48 -5.51 -6.17
CA GLN A 232 0.31 -4.40 -6.70
C GLN A 232 0.63 -4.56 -8.19
N LEU A 233 0.90 -5.78 -8.66
CA LEU A 233 1.10 -6.08 -10.08
C LEU A 233 -0.19 -5.97 -10.89
N ASP A 234 -1.35 -6.32 -10.31
CA ASP A 234 -2.67 -6.15 -10.92
C ASP A 234 -2.99 -4.66 -11.16
N LEU A 235 -2.73 -3.81 -10.17
CA LEU A 235 -2.85 -2.35 -10.32
C LEU A 235 -1.95 -1.80 -11.44
N VAL A 236 -0.69 -2.24 -11.49
CA VAL A 236 0.23 -1.88 -12.58
C VAL A 236 -0.28 -2.38 -13.93
N SER A 237 -0.84 -3.58 -13.99
CA SER A 237 -1.40 -4.13 -15.22
C SER A 237 -2.51 -3.27 -15.82
N GLN A 238 -3.26 -2.59 -14.96
CA GLN A 238 -4.36 -1.68 -15.31
C GLN A 238 -3.90 -0.21 -15.43
N GLY A 239 -2.63 0.10 -15.18
CA GLY A 239 -2.08 1.46 -15.25
C GLY A 239 -2.57 2.39 -14.14
N ILE A 240 -3.07 1.86 -13.02
CA ILE A 240 -3.62 2.61 -11.89
C ILE A 240 -2.77 2.44 -10.62
N THR A 241 -2.85 3.42 -9.73
CA THR A 241 -2.29 3.36 -8.39
C THR A 241 -3.33 2.87 -7.37
N THR A 242 -2.89 2.44 -6.18
CA THR A 242 -3.80 2.06 -5.08
C THR A 242 -4.78 3.20 -4.75
N ASN A 243 -4.29 4.44 -4.73
CA ASN A 243 -5.11 5.63 -4.52
C ASN A 243 -6.13 5.89 -5.65
N GLU A 244 -5.83 5.49 -6.88
CA GLU A 244 -6.75 5.63 -8.00
C GLU A 244 -7.78 4.53 -8.03
N MET A 245 -7.42 3.31 -7.64
CA MET A 245 -8.36 2.20 -7.51
C MET A 245 -9.57 2.60 -6.65
N ASP A 246 -9.34 3.24 -5.50
CA ASP A 246 -10.43 3.71 -4.63
C ASP A 246 -11.36 4.72 -5.34
N LYS A 247 -10.82 5.58 -6.20
CA LYS A 247 -11.61 6.56 -6.94
C LYS A 247 -12.38 5.92 -8.11
N TRP A 248 -11.72 5.03 -8.84
CA TRP A 248 -12.33 4.25 -9.90
C TRP A 248 -13.47 3.40 -9.37
N TYR A 249 -13.33 2.82 -8.17
CA TYR A 249 -14.41 2.10 -7.51
C TYR A 249 -15.68 2.94 -7.37
N THR A 250 -15.54 4.19 -6.91
CA THR A 250 -16.67 5.12 -6.79
C THR A 250 -17.27 5.48 -8.15
N ILE A 251 -16.45 5.72 -9.18
CA ILE A 251 -16.94 5.97 -10.55
C ILE A 251 -17.71 4.76 -11.09
N HIS A 252 -17.19 3.54 -10.88
CA HIS A 252 -17.83 2.31 -11.34
C HIS A 252 -19.13 2.01 -10.58
N GLU A 253 -19.25 2.44 -9.32
CA GLU A 253 -20.51 2.41 -8.57
C GLU A 253 -21.53 3.38 -9.18
N TYR A 254 -21.15 4.63 -9.46
CA TYR A 254 -22.06 5.57 -10.15
C TYR A 254 -22.47 5.10 -11.54
N CYS A 255 -21.56 4.44 -12.27
CA CYS A 255 -21.84 3.83 -13.56
C CYS A 255 -22.90 2.72 -13.44
N ARG A 256 -22.71 1.77 -12.51
CA ARG A 256 -23.66 0.67 -12.25
C ARG A 256 -25.04 1.16 -11.77
N ASP A 257 -25.07 2.27 -11.05
CA ASP A 257 -26.29 2.92 -10.58
C ASP A 257 -27.00 3.73 -11.69
N GLY A 258 -26.44 3.83 -12.89
CA GLY A 258 -26.97 4.69 -13.97
C GLY A 258 -26.89 6.19 -13.67
N LYS A 259 -26.03 6.58 -12.72
CA LYS A 259 -25.85 7.97 -12.26
C LYS A 259 -24.69 8.68 -12.95
N LEU A 260 -23.89 7.99 -13.75
CA LEU A 260 -22.80 8.59 -14.51
C LEU A 260 -23.25 8.93 -15.93
N ALA A 261 -23.05 10.17 -16.34
CA ALA A 261 -23.36 10.63 -17.69
C ALA A 261 -22.19 11.37 -18.33
N ARG A 262 -22.13 11.30 -19.66
CA ARG A 262 -21.17 12.03 -20.48
C ARG A 262 -21.90 12.91 -21.48
N SER A 263 -21.56 14.18 -21.50
CA SER A 263 -22.09 15.12 -22.50
C SER A 263 -21.43 14.93 -23.87
N LYS A 264 -22.07 15.41 -24.94
CA LYS A 264 -21.48 15.42 -26.29
C LYS A 264 -20.17 16.22 -26.38
N SER A 265 -19.98 17.22 -25.51
CA SER A 265 -18.73 17.99 -25.42
C SER A 265 -17.62 17.26 -24.68
N GLY A 266 -17.87 16.06 -24.14
CA GLY A 266 -16.89 15.22 -23.46
C GLY A 266 -16.86 15.34 -21.94
N ASN A 267 -17.60 16.29 -21.35
CA ASN A 267 -17.64 16.51 -19.90
C ASN A 267 -18.42 15.41 -19.18
N TRP A 268 -17.92 15.00 -18.02
CA TRP A 268 -18.50 13.99 -17.15
C TRP A 268 -19.40 14.60 -16.07
N PHE A 269 -20.55 13.97 -15.82
CA PHE A 269 -21.53 14.42 -14.85
C PHE A 269 -22.08 13.27 -14.00
N LEU A 270 -22.44 13.60 -12.76
CA LEU A 270 -23.23 12.76 -11.86
C LEU A 270 -24.67 13.25 -11.85
N ILE A 271 -25.62 12.32 -11.89
CA ILE A 271 -27.05 12.58 -11.85
C ILE A 271 -27.58 12.25 -10.45
N ASP A 272 -28.23 13.23 -9.82
CA ASP A 272 -28.95 13.03 -8.56
C ASP A 272 -30.40 12.59 -8.79
N SER A 273 -31.10 12.11 -7.76
CA SER A 273 -32.48 11.61 -7.82
C SER A 273 -33.48 12.64 -8.37
N ASN A 274 -33.15 13.93 -8.27
CA ASN A 274 -33.95 15.04 -8.80
C ASN A 274 -33.58 15.42 -10.25
N ASN A 275 -32.90 14.53 -11.00
CA ASN A 275 -32.38 14.78 -12.35
C ASN A 275 -31.51 16.04 -12.47
N THR A 276 -30.81 16.40 -11.39
CA THR A 276 -29.85 17.51 -11.39
C THR A 276 -28.46 16.97 -11.70
N PHE A 277 -27.73 17.65 -12.57
CA PHE A 277 -26.39 17.25 -12.99
C PHE A 277 -25.33 18.01 -12.20
N TYR A 278 -24.34 17.28 -11.72
CA TYR A 278 -23.16 17.82 -11.04
C TYR A 278 -21.90 17.34 -11.75
N SER A 279 -20.83 18.12 -11.73
CA SER A 279 -19.54 17.63 -12.21
C SER A 279 -19.06 16.46 -11.34
N THR A 280 -18.32 15.51 -11.92
CA THR A 280 -17.57 14.50 -11.15
C THR A 280 -16.44 15.13 -10.31
N ASN A 281 -16.10 16.39 -10.59
CA ASN A 281 -15.19 17.19 -9.78
C ASN A 281 -15.82 17.54 -8.43
N ILE A 282 -15.35 16.92 -7.35
CA ILE A 282 -15.81 17.19 -5.97
C ILE A 282 -15.60 18.63 -5.47
N TYR A 283 -14.77 19.43 -6.16
CA TYR A 283 -14.53 20.83 -5.84
C TYR A 283 -15.48 21.77 -6.58
N ASP A 284 -16.21 21.26 -7.57
CA ASP A 284 -17.21 21.98 -8.32
C ASP A 284 -18.60 21.68 -7.75
N HIS A 285 -19.28 22.73 -7.33
CA HIS A 285 -20.62 22.66 -6.75
C HIS A 285 -21.68 23.27 -7.67
N THR A 286 -21.29 23.56 -8.91
CA THR A 286 -22.18 24.11 -9.94
C THR A 286 -23.19 23.06 -10.37
N ARG A 287 -24.44 23.50 -10.56
CA ARG A 287 -25.50 22.68 -11.16
C ARG A 287 -25.50 22.87 -12.66
N TYR A 288 -25.55 21.76 -13.37
CA TYR A 288 -25.58 21.72 -14.82
C TYR A 288 -26.93 21.21 -15.32
N SER A 289 -27.23 21.53 -16.57
CA SER A 289 -28.41 21.02 -17.29
C SER A 289 -28.03 20.74 -18.74
N PRO A 290 -27.20 19.70 -18.99
CA PRO A 290 -26.77 19.36 -20.34
C PRO A 290 -27.96 18.94 -21.20
N THR A 291 -28.10 19.53 -22.39
CA THR A 291 -29.20 19.23 -23.32
C THR A 291 -29.01 17.92 -24.08
N GLN A 292 -27.76 17.48 -24.26
CA GLN A 292 -27.40 16.24 -24.94
C GLN A 292 -26.34 15.48 -24.12
N TYR A 293 -26.73 14.34 -23.58
CA TYR A 293 -25.87 13.45 -22.79
C TYR A 293 -26.21 11.98 -23.04
N THR A 294 -25.25 11.11 -22.75
CA THR A 294 -25.41 9.66 -22.72
C THR A 294 -25.13 9.15 -21.32
N ILE A 295 -25.99 8.27 -20.81
CA ILE A 295 -25.75 7.57 -19.55
C ILE A 295 -24.75 6.46 -19.83
N ILE A 296 -23.73 6.35 -18.98
CA ILE A 296 -22.71 5.30 -19.05
C ILE A 296 -23.07 4.24 -18.02
N ASN A 297 -23.35 3.02 -18.49
CA ASN A 297 -23.80 1.90 -17.66
C ASN A 297 -22.74 0.80 -17.49
N ASP A 298 -21.76 0.74 -18.41
CA ASP A 298 -20.65 -0.19 -18.33
C ASP A 298 -19.35 0.56 -18.01
N PRO A 299 -18.65 0.24 -16.90
CA PRO A 299 -17.34 0.81 -16.60
C PRO A 299 -16.31 0.66 -17.72
N THR A 300 -16.42 -0.38 -18.55
CA THR A 300 -15.48 -0.63 -19.66
C THR A 300 -15.59 0.39 -20.79
N ASP A 301 -16.70 1.16 -20.86
CA ASP A 301 -16.85 2.29 -21.78
C ASP A 301 -15.99 3.50 -21.39
N ILE A 302 -15.42 3.49 -20.18
CA ILE A 302 -14.57 4.56 -19.67
C ILE A 302 -13.11 4.24 -19.95
N GLN A 303 -12.49 5.01 -20.85
CA GLN A 303 -11.08 4.84 -21.17
C GLN A 303 -10.18 5.35 -20.03
N ASN A 304 -9.36 4.45 -19.48
CA ASN A 304 -8.24 4.86 -18.62
C ASN A 304 -7.08 5.39 -19.47
N ILE A 305 -6.93 6.71 -19.54
CA ILE A 305 -5.87 7.36 -20.36
C ILE A 305 -4.44 7.14 -19.81
N TYR A 306 -4.29 6.60 -18.61
CA TYR A 306 -2.99 6.31 -18.01
C TYR A 306 -2.47 4.91 -18.34
N ASP A 307 -3.35 4.01 -18.77
CA ASP A 307 -2.95 2.67 -19.20
C ASP A 307 -2.18 2.74 -20.53
N LYS A 308 -0.98 2.16 -20.54
CA LYS A 308 -0.09 2.04 -21.70
C LYS A 308 -0.39 0.79 -22.53
N GLY A 309 -1.41 0.01 -22.18
CA GLY A 309 -1.88 -1.17 -22.92
C GLY A 309 -1.15 -2.46 -22.58
N SER A 310 -0.17 -2.44 -21.67
CA SER A 310 0.40 -3.66 -21.10
C SER A 310 1.03 -3.41 -19.73
N CYS A 311 1.04 -4.46 -18.90
CA CYS A 311 1.65 -4.43 -17.58
C CYS A 311 3.14 -4.00 -17.63
N TRP A 312 3.90 -4.45 -18.62
CA TRP A 312 5.31 -4.08 -18.75
C TRP A 312 5.51 -2.59 -19.07
N LEU A 313 4.71 -2.03 -19.99
CA LEU A 313 4.80 -0.61 -20.33
C LEU A 313 4.34 0.28 -19.16
N ASN A 314 3.31 -0.14 -18.44
CA ASN A 314 2.86 0.54 -17.22
C ASN A 314 3.93 0.49 -16.12
N PHE A 315 4.58 -0.66 -15.93
CA PHE A 315 5.66 -0.83 -14.97
C PHE A 315 6.85 0.09 -15.29
N ILE A 316 7.25 0.17 -16.56
CA ILE A 316 8.29 1.10 -17.00
C ILE A 316 7.87 2.55 -16.74
N ASP A 317 6.64 2.95 -17.11
CA ASP A 317 6.15 4.31 -16.88
C ASP A 317 6.24 4.68 -15.39
N ILE A 318 5.79 3.81 -14.49
CA ILE A 318 5.75 4.04 -13.04
C ILE A 318 7.14 3.94 -12.36
N CYS A 319 8.09 3.18 -12.91
CA CYS A 319 9.42 3.00 -12.30
C CYS A 319 10.52 3.90 -12.88
N THR A 320 10.33 4.44 -14.08
CA THR A 320 11.25 5.39 -14.74
C THR A 320 10.80 6.84 -14.59
N THR A 321 9.67 7.05 -13.90
CA THR A 321 9.16 8.34 -13.44
C THR A 321 9.88 8.81 -12.18
#